data_AF-A0AAT9M1A2-F1
#
_entry.id   AF-A0AAT9M1A2-F1
#
_cell.length_a   1.000
_cell.length_b   1.000
_cell.length_c   1.000
_cell.angle_alpha   90.00
_cell.angle_beta   90.00
_cell.angle_gamma   90.00
#
_symmetry.space_group_name_H-M   'P 1'
#
loop_
_entity.id
_entity.type
_entity.pdbx_description
1 polymer ?
#
loop_
_entity_poly.entity_id
_entity_poly.type
_entity_poly.pdbx_seq_one_letter_code
_entity_poly.pdbx_strand_id
1 'polypeptide(L)'
;MQLLVGVLGAVLGALVGGVVAYFSTRSRIRLEVEYAHDQTLRDKRLEHYQRLFHISRCLPRYWRAVEQPARTELLTFREEFHNWYFGEQAGGLFLTPRSKALYLELQNALWAAARPDQDQEDQAVSELSAEESRRLRTLASELRHQLAEDVGAAHPPRLRWTRLGPTAPPSMLEKVDPTEDRGQSRV
;
A
#
# COMPACT_ATOMS: atom_id res chain seq x y z
N MET A 1 -55.26 39.24 25.84
CA MET A 1 -53.81 39.05 26.13
C MET A 1 -53.29 37.64 25.79
N GLN A 2 -54.05 36.56 26.00
CA GLN A 2 -53.59 35.18 25.75
C GLN A 2 -53.15 34.89 24.30
N LEU A 3 -53.84 35.45 23.29
CA LEU A 3 -53.47 35.27 21.87
C LEU A 3 -52.09 35.87 21.51
N LEU A 4 -51.73 37.00 22.13
CA LEU A 4 -50.46 37.70 21.88
C LEU A 4 -49.25 36.89 22.39
N VAL A 5 -49.42 36.22 23.54
CA VAL A 5 -48.39 35.33 24.11
C VAL A 5 -48.17 34.10 23.23
N GLY A 6 -49.25 33.51 22.68
CA GLY A 6 -49.15 32.38 21.76
C GLY A 6 -48.44 32.70 20.46
N VAL A 7 -48.77 33.85 19.83
CA VAL A 7 -48.11 34.30 18.59
C VAL A 7 -46.62 34.60 18.84
N LEU A 8 -46.29 35.27 19.95
CA LEU A 8 -44.89 35.56 20.29
C LEU A 8 -44.08 34.27 20.50
N GLY A 9 -44.65 33.28 21.19
CA GLY A 9 -44.02 31.97 21.36
C GLY A 9 -43.80 31.23 20.04
N ALA A 10 -44.77 31.28 19.12
CA ALA A 10 -44.64 30.67 17.80
C ALA A 10 -43.53 31.31 16.95
N VAL A 11 -43.44 32.65 16.95
CA VAL A 11 -42.38 33.39 16.23
C VAL A 11 -41.01 33.08 16.83
N LEU A 12 -40.88 33.09 18.16
CA LEU A 12 -39.62 32.79 18.83
C LEU A 12 -39.19 31.34 18.59
N GLY A 13 -40.14 30.40 18.63
CA GLY A 13 -39.91 29.00 18.30
C GLY A 13 -39.46 28.80 16.85
N ALA A 14 -40.08 29.49 15.89
CA ALA A 14 -39.68 29.45 14.49
C ALA A 14 -38.27 30.03 14.27
N LEU A 15 -37.92 31.13 14.95
CA LEU A 15 -36.58 31.71 14.88
C LEU A 15 -35.52 30.77 15.44
N VAL A 16 -35.74 30.21 16.63
CA VAL A 16 -34.81 29.25 17.24
C VAL A 16 -34.69 27.99 16.38
N GLY A 17 -35.82 27.45 15.90
CA GLY A 17 -35.84 26.30 15.00
C GLY A 17 -35.08 26.56 13.70
N GLY A 18 -35.25 27.74 13.09
CA GLY A 18 -34.53 28.14 11.89
C GLY A 18 -33.01 28.24 12.12
N VAL A 19 -32.58 28.82 13.23
CA VAL A 19 -31.16 28.89 13.61
C VAL A 19 -30.56 27.49 13.79
N VAL A 20 -31.23 26.62 14.55
CA VAL A 20 -30.78 25.24 14.78
C VAL A 20 -30.72 24.45 13.46
N ALA A 21 -31.74 24.58 12.61
CA ALA A 21 -31.78 23.93 11.30
C ALA A 21 -30.64 24.41 10.39
N TYR A 22 -30.35 25.71 10.37
CA TYR A 22 -29.24 26.28 9.60
C TYR A 22 -27.88 25.73 10.04
N PHE A 23 -27.60 25.73 11.35
CA PHE A 23 -26.34 25.17 11.88
C PHE A 23 -26.23 23.68 11.60
N SER A 24 -27.31 22.91 11.81
CA SER A 24 -27.33 21.47 11.53
C SER A 24 -27.04 21.18 10.05
N THR A 25 -27.70 21.90 9.14
CA THR A 25 -27.51 21.77 7.69
C THR A 25 -26.08 22.14 7.30
N ARG A 26 -25.55 23.25 7.81
CA ARG A 26 -24.19 23.69 7.51
C ARG A 26 -23.13 22.71 8.00
N SER A 27 -23.32 22.11 9.17
CA SER A 27 -22.42 21.07 9.69
C SER A 27 -22.47 19.81 8.83
N ARG A 28 -23.65 19.36 8.39
CA ARG A 28 -23.79 18.20 7.49
C ARG A 28 -23.09 18.42 6.16
N ILE A 29 -23.28 19.57 5.52
CA ILE A 29 -22.62 19.89 4.24
C ILE A 29 -21.08 19.85 4.39
N ARG A 30 -20.52 20.38 5.49
CA ARG A 30 -19.07 20.32 5.72
C ARG A 30 -18.56 18.89 5.84
N LEU A 31 -19.24 18.08 6.65
CA LEU A 31 -18.88 16.68 6.83
C LEU A 31 -19.01 15.88 5.53
N GLU A 32 -20.04 16.14 4.72
CA GLU A 32 -20.23 15.51 3.42
C GLU A 32 -19.12 15.89 2.43
N VAL A 33 -18.69 17.15 2.41
CA VAL A 33 -17.58 17.61 1.55
C VAL A 33 -16.25 16.99 1.99
N GLU A 34 -15.97 16.98 3.29
CA GLU A 34 -14.76 16.34 3.84
C GLU A 34 -14.75 14.84 3.52
N TYR A 35 -15.86 14.15 3.78
CA TYR A 35 -16.00 12.74 3.46
C TYR A 35 -15.84 12.44 1.97
N ALA A 36 -16.49 13.22 1.09
CA ALA A 36 -16.39 13.05 -0.34
C ALA A 36 -14.97 13.31 -0.86
N HIS A 37 -14.27 14.30 -0.27
CA HIS A 37 -12.89 14.59 -0.58
C HIS A 37 -11.96 13.44 -0.19
N ASP A 38 -12.09 12.94 1.05
CA ASP A 38 -11.30 11.83 1.56
C ASP A 38 -11.54 10.55 0.76
N GLN A 39 -12.80 10.27 0.40
CA GLN A 39 -13.15 9.14 -0.46
C GLN A 39 -12.49 9.27 -1.84
N THR A 40 -12.61 10.43 -2.47
CA THR A 40 -12.00 10.69 -3.79
C THR A 40 -10.48 10.53 -3.76
N LEU A 41 -9.81 11.05 -2.72
CA LEU A 41 -8.38 10.89 -2.53
C LEU A 41 -7.99 9.43 -2.32
N ARG A 42 -8.76 8.67 -1.52
CA ARG A 42 -8.53 7.25 -1.28
C ARG A 42 -8.67 6.43 -2.56
N ASP A 43 -9.70 6.68 -3.34
CA ASP A 43 -9.96 5.97 -4.59
C ASP A 43 -8.84 6.23 -5.61
N LYS A 44 -8.37 7.49 -5.70
CA LYS A 44 -7.21 7.83 -6.53
C LYS A 44 -5.93 7.18 -6.03
N ARG A 45 -5.64 7.22 -4.72
CA ARG A 45 -4.50 6.51 -4.14
C ARG A 45 -4.53 5.03 -4.47
N LEU A 46 -5.68 4.38 -4.30
CA LEU A 46 -5.83 2.96 -4.59
C LEU A 46 -5.42 2.64 -6.04
N GLU A 47 -5.91 3.40 -7.01
CA GLU A 47 -5.57 3.23 -8.43
C GLU A 47 -4.05 3.33 -8.68
N HIS A 48 -3.41 4.39 -8.18
CA HIS A 48 -1.98 4.61 -8.39
C HIS A 48 -1.11 3.61 -7.62
N TYR A 49 -1.54 3.25 -6.40
CA TYR A 49 -0.81 2.34 -5.52
C TYR A 49 -0.87 0.90 -6.02
N GLN A 50 -1.98 0.47 -6.63
CA GLN A 50 -2.05 -0.84 -7.30
C GLN A 50 -0.99 -0.97 -8.40
N ARG A 51 -0.78 0.09 -9.19
CA ARG A 51 0.25 0.10 -10.24
C ARG A 51 1.65 0.07 -9.65
N LEU A 52 1.93 0.89 -8.63
CA LEU A 52 3.23 0.85 -7.94
C LEU A 52 3.50 -0.51 -7.30
N PHE A 53 2.48 -1.10 -6.67
CA PHE A 53 2.56 -2.44 -6.10
C PHE A 53 2.89 -3.48 -7.17
N HIS A 54 2.27 -3.38 -8.36
CA HIS A 54 2.59 -4.25 -9.48
C HIS A 54 4.03 -4.08 -9.96
N ILE A 55 4.52 -2.85 -10.13
CA ILE A 55 5.92 -2.59 -10.53
C ILE A 55 6.89 -3.17 -9.50
N SER A 56 6.58 -3.04 -8.20
CA SER A 56 7.41 -3.59 -7.11
C SER A 56 7.53 -5.11 -7.09
N ARG A 57 6.85 -5.83 -7.99
CA ARG A 57 7.01 -7.28 -8.17
C ARG A 57 8.44 -7.70 -8.54
N CYS A 58 9.22 -6.79 -9.15
CA CYS A 58 10.64 -7.04 -9.44
C CYS A 58 11.49 -7.20 -8.16
N LEU A 59 10.98 -6.75 -7.01
CA LEU A 59 11.59 -6.89 -5.69
C LEU A 59 10.67 -7.73 -4.76
N PRO A 60 10.53 -9.05 -5.01
CA PRO A 60 9.78 -9.93 -4.12
C PRO A 60 10.42 -10.00 -2.73
N ARG A 61 9.62 -10.39 -1.73
CA ARG A 61 10.10 -10.56 -0.35
C ARG A 61 11.24 -11.60 -0.26
N TYR A 62 11.17 -12.62 -1.10
CA TYR A 62 12.18 -13.67 -1.24
C TYR A 62 12.44 -13.88 -2.72
N TRP A 63 13.69 -13.73 -3.16
CA TRP A 63 14.12 -14.24 -4.45
C TRP A 63 14.32 -15.75 -4.34
N ARG A 64 13.99 -16.47 -5.41
CA ARG A 64 14.56 -17.81 -5.57
C ARG A 64 16.03 -17.67 -5.94
N ALA A 65 16.85 -18.67 -5.61
CA ALA A 65 18.30 -18.60 -5.81
C ALA A 65 18.74 -18.31 -7.26
N VAL A 66 17.89 -18.61 -8.25
CA VAL A 66 18.15 -18.40 -9.69
C VAL A 66 17.51 -17.11 -10.22
N GLU A 67 16.74 -16.40 -9.40
CA GLU A 67 15.93 -15.22 -9.80
C GLU A 67 16.49 -13.90 -9.24
N GLN A 68 17.73 -13.89 -8.71
CA GLN A 68 18.34 -12.67 -8.20
C GLN A 68 18.74 -11.76 -9.38
N PRO A 69 18.31 -10.49 -9.37
CA PRO A 69 18.53 -9.61 -10.51
C PRO A 69 20.00 -9.21 -10.65
N ALA A 70 20.43 -9.04 -11.89
CA ALA A 70 21.74 -8.46 -12.19
C ALA A 70 21.76 -6.97 -11.84
N ARG A 71 22.94 -6.39 -11.58
CA ARG A 71 23.07 -4.95 -11.27
C ARG A 71 22.54 -4.05 -12.39
N THR A 72 22.67 -4.48 -13.64
CA THR A 72 22.11 -3.79 -14.81
C THR A 72 20.57 -3.73 -14.77
N GLU A 73 19.90 -4.79 -14.32
CA GLU A 73 18.45 -4.85 -14.19
C GLU A 73 17.92 -3.90 -13.11
N LEU A 74 18.72 -3.61 -12.07
CA LEU A 74 18.34 -2.62 -11.05
C LEU A 74 18.17 -1.21 -11.62
N LEU A 75 18.95 -0.85 -12.65
CA LEU A 75 18.78 0.43 -13.34
C LEU A 75 17.43 0.47 -14.08
N THR A 76 17.06 -0.63 -14.73
CA THR A 76 15.75 -0.77 -15.37
C THR A 76 14.63 -0.66 -14.35
N PHE A 77 14.74 -1.33 -13.20
CA PHE A 77 13.73 -1.21 -12.14
C PHE A 77 13.62 0.23 -11.63
N ARG A 78 14.74 0.89 -11.34
CA ARG A 78 14.75 2.29 -10.90
C ARG A 78 14.06 3.21 -11.91
N GLU A 79 14.29 2.97 -13.20
CA GLU A 79 13.69 3.72 -14.30
C GLU A 79 12.18 3.48 -14.38
N GLU A 80 11.70 2.24 -14.23
CA GLU A 80 10.27 1.94 -14.15
C GLU A 80 9.58 2.65 -12.98
N PHE A 81 10.20 2.65 -11.80
CA PHE A 81 9.70 3.40 -10.64
C PHE A 81 9.70 4.91 -10.92
N HIS A 82 10.77 5.45 -11.51
CA HIS A 82 10.88 6.86 -11.86
C HIS A 82 9.78 7.28 -12.85
N ASN A 83 9.57 6.49 -13.89
CA ASN A 83 8.53 6.72 -14.89
C ASN A 83 7.13 6.62 -14.31
N TRP A 84 6.90 5.75 -13.32
CA TRP A 84 5.63 5.75 -12.60
C TRP A 84 5.44 7.03 -11.77
N TYR A 85 6.49 7.54 -11.13
CA TYR A 85 6.42 8.72 -10.26
C TYR A 85 6.18 10.00 -11.06
N PHE A 86 6.91 10.20 -12.17
CA PHE A 86 6.90 11.42 -12.99
C PHE A 86 6.17 11.31 -14.33
N GLY A 87 5.69 10.13 -14.70
CA GLY A 87 5.00 9.93 -15.98
C GLY A 87 3.69 10.70 -16.05
N GLU A 88 2.96 10.51 -17.16
CA GLU A 88 1.66 11.17 -17.42
C GLU A 88 0.66 10.98 -16.26
N GLN A 89 0.81 9.83 -15.59
CA GLN A 89 0.16 9.42 -14.34
C GLN A 89 0.26 10.40 -13.17
N ALA A 90 1.42 11.04 -13.06
CA ALA A 90 1.95 11.69 -11.88
C ALA A 90 1.70 10.86 -10.60
N GLY A 91 1.97 9.55 -10.61
CA GLY A 91 1.65 8.64 -9.51
C GLY A 91 2.27 9.08 -8.17
N GLY A 92 3.43 9.74 -8.23
CA GLY A 92 4.12 10.30 -7.08
C GLY A 92 3.32 11.37 -6.32
N LEU A 93 2.35 12.03 -6.94
CA LEU A 93 1.50 13.06 -6.32
C LEU A 93 0.62 12.48 -5.20
N PHE A 94 0.24 11.21 -5.31
CA PHE A 94 -0.71 10.58 -4.39
C PHE A 94 -0.04 9.96 -3.16
N LEU A 95 1.30 9.91 -3.12
CA LEU A 95 2.05 9.37 -1.99
C LEU A 95 1.84 10.21 -0.74
N THR A 96 1.55 9.55 0.38
CA THR A 96 1.64 10.19 1.70
C THR A 96 3.10 10.53 2.02
N PRO A 97 3.36 11.47 2.95
CA PRO A 97 4.73 11.80 3.34
C PRO A 97 5.58 10.58 3.73
N ARG A 98 4.98 9.60 4.43
CA ARG A 98 5.66 8.37 4.84
C ARG A 98 5.94 7.43 3.66
N SER A 99 4.94 7.18 2.81
CA SER A 99 5.14 6.38 1.58
C SER A 99 6.18 7.01 0.66
N LYS A 100 6.19 8.34 0.55
CA LYS A 100 7.18 9.09 -0.23
C LYS A 100 8.59 8.92 0.31
N ALA A 101 8.79 8.96 1.63
CA ALA A 101 10.10 8.74 2.23
C ALA A 101 10.64 7.33 1.87
N LEU A 102 9.84 6.29 2.10
CA LEU A 102 10.20 4.90 1.76
C LEU A 102 10.47 4.71 0.27
N TYR A 103 9.67 5.34 -0.60
CA TYR A 103 9.87 5.31 -2.04
C TYR A 103 11.23 5.92 -2.44
N LEU A 104 11.58 7.08 -1.89
CA LEU A 104 12.84 7.75 -2.20
C LEU A 104 14.04 6.97 -1.63
N GLU A 105 13.91 6.40 -0.44
CA GLU A 105 14.93 5.51 0.14
C GLU A 105 15.16 4.28 -0.73
N LEU A 106 14.10 3.65 -1.24
CA LEU A 106 14.19 2.54 -2.18
C LEU A 106 14.89 2.94 -3.48
N GLN A 107 14.52 4.08 -4.09
CA GLN A 107 15.16 4.59 -5.31
C GLN A 107 16.66 4.86 -5.11
N ASN A 108 17.03 5.41 -3.95
CA ASN A 108 18.43 5.66 -3.60
C ASN A 108 19.19 4.35 -3.38
N ALA A 109 18.57 3.36 -2.73
CA ALA A 109 19.16 2.04 -2.53
C ALA A 109 19.35 1.30 -3.86
N LEU A 110 18.38 1.37 -4.78
CA LEU A 110 18.51 0.81 -6.13
C LEU A 110 19.67 1.46 -6.90
N TRP A 111 19.80 2.78 -6.82
CA TRP A 111 20.89 3.52 -7.45
C TRP A 111 22.26 3.13 -6.88
N ALA A 112 22.37 3.04 -5.55
CA ALA A 112 23.61 2.65 -4.89
C ALA A 112 24.01 1.21 -5.26
N ALA A 113 23.06 0.27 -5.23
CA ALA A 113 23.32 -1.12 -5.58
C ALA A 113 23.59 -1.34 -7.08
N ALA A 114 23.11 -0.45 -7.96
CA ALA A 114 23.39 -0.54 -9.39
C ALA A 114 24.81 -0.08 -9.76
N ARG A 115 25.47 0.72 -8.92
CA ARG A 115 26.82 1.23 -9.16
C ARG A 115 27.83 0.44 -8.33
N PRO A 116 28.67 -0.42 -8.92
CA PRO A 116 29.79 -0.98 -8.19
C PRO A 116 30.72 0.15 -7.74
N ASP A 117 31.36 -0.01 -6.58
CA ASP A 117 32.41 0.90 -6.14
C ASP A 117 33.48 1.02 -7.24
N GLN A 118 33.89 2.25 -7.54
CA GLN A 118 34.80 2.56 -8.66
C GLN A 118 36.14 1.82 -8.57
N ASP A 119 36.49 1.29 -7.41
CA ASP A 119 37.74 0.56 -7.18
C ASP A 119 37.69 -0.92 -7.65
N GLN A 120 36.57 -1.40 -8.20
CA GLN A 120 36.41 -2.79 -8.66
C GLN A 120 35.88 -2.84 -10.11
N GLU A 121 36.75 -2.52 -11.08
CA GLU A 121 36.45 -2.41 -12.51
C GLU A 121 35.85 -3.68 -13.16
N ASP A 122 35.97 -4.86 -12.55
CA ASP A 122 35.43 -6.13 -13.06
C ASP A 122 34.01 -6.49 -12.56
N GLN A 123 33.35 -5.64 -11.76
CA GLN A 123 32.09 -6.00 -11.08
C GLN A 123 30.79 -5.69 -11.83
N ALA A 124 30.84 -5.19 -13.06
CA ALA A 124 29.62 -4.93 -13.85
C ALA A 124 28.75 -6.19 -14.09
N VAL A 125 29.33 -7.39 -13.95
CA VAL A 125 28.65 -8.70 -14.05
C VAL A 125 28.40 -9.34 -12.67
N SER A 126 28.85 -8.69 -11.59
CA SER A 126 28.80 -9.25 -10.24
C SER A 126 27.38 -9.22 -9.67
N GLU A 127 26.99 -10.33 -9.03
CA GLU A 127 25.73 -10.45 -8.30
C GLU A 127 25.64 -9.41 -7.16
N LEU A 128 24.42 -9.12 -6.73
CA LEU A 128 24.16 -8.31 -5.55
C LEU A 128 24.66 -9.03 -4.29
N SER A 129 25.34 -8.31 -3.41
CA SER A 129 25.69 -8.83 -2.10
C SER A 129 24.42 -9.21 -1.31
N ALA A 130 24.57 -10.15 -0.38
CA ALA A 130 23.45 -10.59 0.47
C ALA A 130 22.87 -9.44 1.32
N GLU A 131 23.68 -8.44 1.66
CA GLU A 131 23.27 -7.25 2.40
C GLU A 131 22.46 -6.28 1.52
N GLU A 132 22.97 -5.93 0.32
CA GLU A 132 22.25 -5.10 -0.65
C GLU A 132 20.90 -5.74 -1.00
N SER A 133 20.91 -7.05 -1.31
CA SER A 133 19.71 -7.85 -1.56
C SER A 133 18.69 -7.73 -0.44
N ARG A 134 19.13 -7.93 0.81
CA ARG A 134 18.25 -7.85 1.99
C ARG A 134 17.68 -6.45 2.15
N ARG A 135 18.51 -5.42 2.00
CA ARG A 135 18.11 -4.02 2.15
C ARG A 135 17.04 -3.63 1.13
N LEU A 136 17.24 -3.95 -0.15
CA LEU A 136 16.27 -3.68 -1.21
C LEU A 136 14.92 -4.36 -0.94
N ARG A 137 14.95 -5.63 -0.54
CA ARG A 137 13.73 -6.40 -0.24
C ARG A 137 12.99 -5.87 0.99
N THR A 138 13.71 -5.47 2.03
CA THR A 138 13.12 -4.84 3.22
C THR A 138 12.42 -3.53 2.84
N LEU A 139 13.11 -2.62 2.15
CA LEU A 139 12.53 -1.34 1.71
C LEU A 139 11.31 -1.54 0.80
N ALA A 140 11.37 -2.47 -0.15
CA ALA A 140 10.23 -2.80 -1.01
C ALA A 140 9.06 -3.41 -0.22
N SER A 141 9.34 -4.21 0.80
CA SER A 141 8.31 -4.78 1.70
C SER A 141 7.66 -3.68 2.56
N GLU A 142 8.45 -2.79 3.14
CA GLU A 142 7.98 -1.67 3.94
C GLU A 142 7.16 -0.69 3.12
N LEU A 143 7.62 -0.37 1.90
CA LEU A 143 6.87 0.45 0.96
C LEU A 143 5.50 -0.19 0.69
N ARG A 144 5.45 -1.46 0.26
CA ARG A 144 4.19 -2.17 0.00
C ARG A 144 3.25 -2.19 1.21
N HIS A 145 3.79 -2.40 2.40
CA HIS A 145 3.01 -2.36 3.63
C HIS A 145 2.43 -0.97 3.87
N GLN A 146 3.24 0.09 3.74
CA GLN A 146 2.77 1.46 3.91
C GLN A 146 1.73 1.86 2.85
N LEU A 147 1.87 1.40 1.60
CA LEU A 147 0.86 1.62 0.57
C LEU A 147 -0.49 0.99 0.97
N ALA A 148 -0.46 -0.22 1.54
CA ALA A 148 -1.66 -0.89 2.04
C ALA A 148 -2.28 -0.18 3.27
N GLU A 149 -1.45 0.37 4.16
CA GLU A 149 -1.90 1.19 5.30
C GLU A 149 -2.60 2.47 4.84
N ASP A 150 -2.00 3.21 3.92
CA ASP A 150 -2.51 4.48 3.38
C ASP A 150 -3.89 4.36 2.71
N VAL A 151 -4.18 3.21 2.08
CA VAL A 151 -5.50 2.93 1.46
C VAL A 151 -6.45 2.21 2.41
N GLY A 152 -6.01 1.93 3.65
CA GLY A 152 -6.78 1.23 4.67
C GLY A 152 -6.99 -0.26 4.40
N ALA A 153 -6.25 -0.86 3.47
CA ALA A 153 -6.33 -2.29 3.16
C ALA A 153 -5.65 -3.17 4.23
N ALA A 154 -4.68 -2.62 4.97
CA ALA A 154 -4.03 -3.30 6.08
C ALA A 154 -4.86 -3.30 7.38
N HIS A 155 -5.88 -2.44 7.46
CA HIS A 155 -6.77 -2.40 8.61
C HIS A 155 -7.86 -3.47 8.45
N PRO A 156 -8.17 -4.25 9.51
CA PRO A 156 -9.29 -5.17 9.46
C PRO A 156 -10.57 -4.39 9.14
N PRO A 157 -11.50 -4.97 8.35
CA PRO A 157 -12.78 -4.32 8.10
C PRO A 157 -13.42 -3.99 9.45
N ARG A 158 -13.75 -2.72 9.68
CA ARG A 158 -14.43 -2.27 10.90
C ARG A 158 -15.84 -2.87 11.05
N LEU A 159 -16.30 -3.59 10.03
CA LEU A 159 -17.45 -4.46 10.10
C LEU A 159 -17.09 -5.64 11.02
N ARG A 160 -17.64 -5.58 12.23
CA ARG A 160 -17.39 -6.42 13.42
C ARG A 160 -17.53 -7.95 13.24
N TRP A 161 -17.71 -8.46 12.02
CA TRP A 161 -18.25 -9.80 11.78
C TRP A 161 -17.37 -10.80 11.03
N THR A 162 -16.16 -10.46 10.59
CA THR A 162 -15.33 -11.46 9.87
C THR A 162 -13.86 -11.39 10.27
N ARG A 163 -13.44 -12.28 11.17
CA ARG A 163 -12.01 -12.54 11.40
C ARG A 163 -11.51 -13.46 10.29
N LEU A 164 -10.70 -12.92 9.37
CA LEU A 164 -9.85 -13.75 8.53
C LEU A 164 -8.72 -14.30 9.42
N GLY A 165 -8.60 -15.62 9.47
CA GLY A 165 -7.55 -16.30 10.25
C GLY A 165 -6.14 -15.99 9.71
N PRO A 166 -5.09 -16.23 10.52
CA PRO A 166 -3.72 -16.04 10.08
C PRO A 166 -3.40 -16.89 8.85
N THR A 167 -2.83 -16.28 7.81
CA THR A 167 -2.23 -17.02 6.70
C THR A 167 -0.99 -17.74 7.23
N ALA A 168 -1.12 -19.04 7.50
CA ALA A 168 0.03 -19.87 7.85
C ALA A 168 1.04 -19.85 6.68
N PRO A 169 2.35 -19.79 6.95
CA PRO A 169 3.34 -19.98 5.90
C PRO A 169 3.13 -21.35 5.24
N PRO A 170 3.35 -21.47 3.92
CA PRO A 170 3.33 -22.78 3.28
C PRO A 170 4.33 -23.67 4.01
N SER A 171 3.84 -24.79 4.55
CA SER A 171 4.65 -25.81 5.19
C SER A 171 5.65 -26.33 4.15
N MET A 172 6.88 -25.86 4.24
CA MET A 172 7.99 -26.61 3.66
C MET A 172 8.06 -27.91 4.45
N LEU A 173 7.93 -29.04 3.72
CA LEU A 173 8.03 -30.44 4.17
C LEU A 173 6.71 -31.20 4.26
N GLU A 174 6.20 -31.61 3.10
CA GLU A 174 5.74 -32.99 2.95
C GLU A 174 6.65 -33.64 1.90
N LYS A 175 7.81 -34.14 2.35
CA LYS A 175 8.57 -35.13 1.60
C LYS A 175 7.68 -36.38 1.57
N VAL A 176 6.98 -36.58 0.47
CA VAL A 176 6.34 -37.85 0.15
C VAL A 176 7.48 -38.86 -0.01
N ASP A 177 7.60 -39.76 0.97
CA ASP A 177 8.58 -40.85 0.97
C ASP A 177 8.05 -41.97 0.04
N PRO A 178 8.73 -42.30 -1.08
CA PRO A 178 8.24 -43.28 -2.03
C PRO A 178 8.76 -44.66 -1.64
N THR A 179 8.36 -45.19 -0.49
CA THR A 179 8.73 -46.56 -0.08
C THR A 179 7.60 -47.26 0.65
N GLU A 180 6.47 -47.50 -0.01
CA GLU A 180 5.56 -48.56 0.41
C GLU A 180 4.65 -49.04 -0.72
N ASP A 181 5.19 -49.82 -1.65
CA ASP A 181 4.38 -50.87 -2.30
C ASP A 181 5.28 -52.02 -2.79
N ARG A 182 5.72 -52.85 -1.83
CA ARG A 182 6.18 -54.21 -2.13
C ARG A 182 5.37 -55.19 -1.28
N GLY A 183 4.29 -55.64 -1.90
CA GLY A 183 3.86 -57.03 -1.82
C GLY A 183 2.72 -57.30 -0.86
N GLN A 184 1.58 -57.71 -1.42
CA GLN A 184 0.95 -59.00 -1.13
C GLN A 184 -0.39 -59.13 -1.89
N SER A 185 -0.44 -60.02 -2.87
CA SER A 185 -1.50 -61.03 -2.93
C SER A 185 -1.19 -62.12 -3.95
N ARG A 186 -0.97 -63.33 -3.41
CA ARG A 186 -1.36 -64.62 -4.00
C ARG A 186 -2.85 -64.54 -4.39
N VAL A 187 -3.34 -65.20 -5.43
CA VAL A 187 -3.50 -66.66 -5.62
C VAL A 187 -3.66 -66.92 -7.11
#